data_AF-A0A3M7KJD9-F1
#
_entry.id   AF-A0A3M7KJD9-F1
#
_cell.length_a   1.000
_cell.length_b   1.000
_cell.length_c   1.000
_cell.angle_alpha   90.00
_cell.angle_beta   90.00
_cell.angle_gamma   90.00
#
_symmetry.space_group_name_H-M   'P 1'
#
loop_
_entity.id
_entity.type
_entity.pdbx_description
1 polymer ?
#
loop_
_entity_poly.entity_id
_entity_poly.type
_entity_poly.pdbx_seq_one_letter_code
_entity_poly.pdbx_strand_id
1 'polypeptide(L)'
;MVFNAGTNAKAGVGLDLYRIFFGRVFSRGFKHEFGAGLGVHAFNIKVFIEGDVLVNGGGFEFERRAVSAVIPLPNIGAWYYFTPSTKLALIARVDWFGITIGDYSANLWDLAPGIKYQVFKNIGLGFDYRYFLFKTSVDTNDWDGNFRMNFSGPLISINANF
;
A
#
# COMPACT_ATOMS: atom_id res chain seq x y z
N MET A 1 -12.30 -27.61 24.70
CA MET A 1 -10.85 -27.59 24.47
C MET A 1 -10.23 -26.87 25.66
N VAL A 2 -9.40 -27.55 26.45
CA VAL A 2 -8.80 -26.99 27.67
C VAL A 2 -7.36 -26.65 27.35
N PHE A 3 -7.01 -25.36 27.36
CA PHE A 3 -5.64 -24.90 27.13
C PHE A 3 -4.86 -24.96 28.45
N ASN A 4 -3.75 -25.70 28.47
CA ASN A 4 -2.86 -25.75 29.64
C ASN A 4 -2.00 -24.49 29.73
N ALA A 5 -1.65 -24.08 30.95
CA ALA A 5 -0.73 -22.98 31.21
C ALA A 5 0.63 -23.26 30.55
N GLY A 6 1.10 -22.34 29.70
CA GLY A 6 2.32 -22.48 28.88
C GLY A 6 2.09 -22.48 27.37
N THR A 7 0.84 -22.47 26.90
CA THR A 7 0.50 -22.32 25.48
C THR A 7 0.75 -20.88 25.03
N ASN A 8 1.69 -20.66 24.11
CA ASN A 8 1.91 -19.36 23.46
C ASN A 8 1.32 -19.40 22.05
N ALA A 9 0.56 -18.36 21.70
CA ALA A 9 0.08 -18.14 20.34
C ALA A 9 0.56 -16.77 19.86
N LYS A 10 1.24 -16.75 18.71
CA LYS A 10 1.72 -15.54 18.04
C LYS A 10 0.98 -15.38 16.72
N ALA A 11 0.28 -14.27 16.59
CA ALA A 11 -0.30 -13.87 15.31
C ALA A 11 0.50 -12.70 14.73
N GLY A 12 0.63 -12.68 13.41
CA GLY A 12 1.23 -11.56 12.69
C GLY A 12 0.59 -11.33 11.33
N VAL A 13 0.65 -10.07 10.88
CA VAL A 13 0.14 -9.64 9.58
C VAL A 13 1.26 -8.92 8.84
N GLY A 14 1.59 -9.42 7.65
CA GLY A 14 2.46 -8.76 6.69
C GLY A 14 1.64 -8.18 5.54
N LEU A 15 2.06 -7.02 5.03
CA LEU A 15 1.43 -6.35 3.90
C LEU A 15 2.49 -5.95 2.89
N ASP A 16 2.41 -6.48 1.68
CA ASP A 16 3.18 -5.98 0.53
C ASP A 16 2.24 -5.20 -0.41
N LEU A 17 2.70 -4.06 -0.93
CA LEU A 17 1.94 -3.22 -1.85
C LEU A 17 2.78 -2.96 -3.10
N TYR A 18 2.23 -3.32 -4.25
CA TYR A 18 2.81 -3.07 -5.57
C TYR A 18 1.96 -2.05 -6.33
N ARG A 19 2.58 -1.15 -7.09
CA ARG A 19 1.89 -0.14 -7.90
C ARG A 19 2.48 -0.09 -9.30
N ILE A 20 1.64 -0.30 -10.30
CA ILE A 20 1.96 -0.05 -11.72
C ILE A 20 1.13 1.15 -12.15
N PHE A 21 1.72 2.09 -12.88
CA PHE A 21 1.04 3.32 -13.28
C PHE A 21 1.53 3.82 -14.63
N PHE A 22 0.57 4.13 -15.51
CA PHE A 22 0.78 4.67 -16.85
C PHE A 22 0.09 6.03 -16.94
N GLY A 23 0.83 7.06 -17.29
CA GLY A 23 0.29 8.40 -17.36
C GLY A 23 0.94 9.27 -18.43
N ARG A 24 0.32 10.43 -18.63
CA ARG A 24 0.79 11.46 -19.57
C ARG A 24 0.94 12.79 -18.84
N VAL A 25 1.94 13.56 -19.26
CA VAL A 25 2.10 14.97 -18.87
C VAL A 25 1.10 15.82 -19.67
N PHE A 26 0.26 16.57 -18.96
CA PHE A 26 -0.76 17.45 -19.56
C PHE A 26 -0.35 18.92 -19.54
N SER A 27 0.45 19.34 -18.57
CA SER A 27 1.00 20.70 -18.50
C SER A 27 2.45 20.65 -18.06
N ARG A 28 3.30 21.40 -18.77
CA ARG A 28 4.71 21.58 -18.41
C ARG A 28 5.08 23.05 -18.62
N GLY A 29 5.66 23.66 -17.61
CA GLY A 29 6.21 25.01 -17.64
C GLY A 29 7.67 25.03 -17.21
N PHE A 30 8.22 26.23 -16.99
CA PHE A 30 9.62 26.39 -16.59
C PHE A 30 9.95 25.78 -15.21
N LYS A 31 8.98 25.75 -14.30
CA LYS A 31 9.16 25.27 -12.92
C LYS A 31 8.12 24.26 -12.48
N HIS A 32 7.25 23.81 -13.39
CA HIS A 32 6.19 22.89 -13.01
C HIS A 32 5.90 21.84 -14.07
N GLU A 33 5.41 20.69 -13.60
CA GLU A 33 4.87 19.64 -14.44
C GLU A 33 3.65 19.03 -13.76
N PHE A 34 2.57 18.90 -14.52
CA PHE A 34 1.37 18.20 -14.11
C PHE A 34 1.11 17.05 -15.08
N GLY A 35 0.82 15.88 -14.52
CA GLY A 35 0.38 14.73 -15.28
C GLY A 35 -0.68 13.93 -14.56
N ALA A 36 -1.38 13.10 -15.32
CA ALA A 36 -2.39 12.18 -14.82
C ALA A 36 -2.40 10.90 -15.64
N GLY A 37 -3.04 9.86 -15.11
CA GLY A 37 -3.01 8.53 -15.71
C GLY A 37 -3.84 7.51 -14.97
N LEU A 38 -3.62 6.26 -15.36
CA LEU A 38 -4.26 5.07 -14.82
C LEU A 38 -3.20 4.19 -14.18
N GLY A 39 -3.56 3.52 -13.10
CA GLY A 39 -2.69 2.55 -12.44
C GLY A 39 -3.44 1.36 -11.90
N VAL A 40 -2.68 0.44 -11.33
CA VAL A 40 -3.17 -0.71 -10.57
C VAL A 40 -2.32 -0.83 -9.31
N HIS A 41 -2.99 -0.88 -8.16
CA HIS A 41 -2.38 -1.23 -6.88
C HIS A 41 -2.66 -2.71 -6.61
N ALA A 42 -1.65 -3.50 -6.26
CA ALA A 42 -1.82 -4.89 -5.86
C ALA A 42 -1.38 -5.08 -4.40
N PHE A 43 -2.27 -5.62 -3.59
CA PHE A 43 -2.03 -5.90 -2.17
C PHE A 43 -1.76 -7.38 -1.98
N ASN A 44 -0.66 -7.73 -1.31
CA ASN A 44 -0.43 -9.09 -0.84
C ASN A 44 -0.50 -9.07 0.70
N ILE A 45 -1.62 -9.57 1.24
CA ILE A 45 -1.82 -9.68 2.69
C ILE A 45 -1.38 -11.08 3.11
N LYS A 46 -0.46 -11.16 4.06
CA LYS A 46 0.03 -12.42 4.63
C LYS A 46 -0.33 -12.46 6.10
N VAL A 47 -1.31 -13.29 6.47
CA VAL A 47 -1.65 -13.54 7.88
C VAL A 47 -1.01 -14.84 8.31
N PHE A 48 -0.32 -14.85 9.45
CA PHE A 48 0.18 -16.09 10.05
C PHE A 48 -0.24 -16.19 11.52
N ILE A 49 -0.59 -17.40 11.92
CA ILE A 49 -0.78 -17.79 13.31
C ILE A 49 0.20 -18.92 13.57
N GLU A 50 1.01 -18.75 14.61
CA GLU A 50 1.96 -19.72 15.14
C GLU A 50 1.51 -20.06 16.57
N GLY A 51 1.47 -21.33 16.93
CA GLY A 51 1.10 -21.75 18.28
C GLY A 51 1.85 -22.99 18.70
N ASP A 52 2.31 -23.01 19.95
CA ASP A 52 2.94 -24.18 20.56
C ASP A 52 1.85 -25.04 21.23
N VAL A 53 1.55 -26.22 20.69
CA VAL A 53 0.64 -27.17 21.36
C VAL A 53 1.46 -28.19 22.13
N LEU A 54 1.39 -28.15 23.47
CA LEU A 54 1.91 -29.21 24.34
C LEU A 54 0.97 -30.42 24.26
N VAL A 55 1.34 -31.42 23.47
CA VAL A 55 0.63 -32.72 23.45
C VAL A 55 1.15 -33.56 24.63
N ASN A 56 0.24 -34.09 25.45
CA ASN A 56 0.57 -34.98 26.58
C ASN A 56 1.39 -36.19 26.06
N GLY A 57 2.72 -36.12 26.18
CA GLY A 57 3.66 -37.06 25.56
C GLY A 57 5.02 -36.46 25.18
N GLY A 58 5.24 -35.15 25.29
CA GLY A 58 6.58 -34.55 25.25
C GLY A 58 7.10 -34.08 23.88
N GLY A 59 6.23 -33.95 22.88
CA GLY A 59 6.55 -33.33 21.60
C GLY A 59 5.93 -31.93 21.45
N PHE A 60 6.71 -30.96 20.97
CA PHE A 60 6.20 -29.67 20.49
C PHE A 60 5.86 -29.81 18.99
N GLU A 61 4.60 -29.60 18.62
CA GLU A 61 4.18 -29.59 17.21
C GLU A 61 3.92 -28.14 16.78
N PHE A 62 4.64 -27.69 15.75
CA PHE A 62 4.61 -26.31 15.27
C PHE A 62 3.69 -26.22 14.04
N GLU A 63 2.41 -25.86 14.22
CA GLU A 63 1.51 -25.57 13.10
C GLU A 63 1.58 -24.08 12.73
N ARG A 64 2.05 -23.77 11.52
CA ARG A 64 1.94 -22.45 10.90
C ARG A 64 0.93 -22.49 9.77
N ARG A 65 -0.21 -21.80 9.93
CA ARG A 65 -1.19 -21.60 8.85
C ARG A 65 -1.03 -20.21 8.27
N ALA A 66 -0.77 -20.12 6.97
CA ALA A 66 -0.64 -18.86 6.25
C ALA A 66 -1.64 -18.80 5.10
N VAL A 67 -2.34 -17.67 4.98
CA VAL A 67 -3.23 -17.36 3.84
C VAL A 67 -2.71 -16.10 3.17
N SER A 68 -2.59 -16.14 1.84
CA SER A 68 -2.21 -14.99 1.02
C SER A 68 -3.24 -14.73 -0.08
N ALA A 69 -3.68 -13.48 -0.20
CA ALA A 69 -4.55 -13.04 -1.29
C ALA A 69 -3.92 -11.83 -1.99
N VAL A 70 -3.93 -11.85 -3.33
CA VAL A 70 -3.52 -10.70 -4.16
C VAL A 70 -4.77 -10.01 -4.70
N ILE A 71 -5.00 -8.77 -4.28
CA ILE A 71 -6.17 -7.98 -4.72
C ILE A 71 -5.69 -6.86 -5.66
N PRO A 72 -5.97 -6.92 -6.98
CA PRO A 72 -5.69 -5.83 -7.89
C PRO A 72 -6.78 -4.74 -7.79
N LEU A 73 -6.37 -3.50 -7.58
CA LEU A 73 -7.21 -2.31 -7.50
C LEU A 73 -6.81 -1.33 -8.61
N PRO A 74 -7.53 -1.30 -9.75
CA PRO A 74 -7.31 -0.26 -10.75
C PRO A 74 -7.57 1.10 -10.12
N ASN A 75 -6.90 2.15 -10.57
CA ASN A 75 -7.03 3.49 -10.02
C ASN A 75 -6.73 4.54 -11.09
N ILE A 76 -7.19 5.75 -10.83
CA ILE A 76 -6.73 6.93 -11.54
C ILE A 76 -5.80 7.70 -10.63
N GLY A 77 -4.86 8.43 -11.20
CA GLY A 77 -3.94 9.22 -10.40
C GLY A 77 -3.42 10.43 -11.12
N ALA A 78 -2.88 11.34 -10.33
CA ALA A 78 -2.25 12.56 -10.79
C ALA A 78 -0.97 12.82 -10.02
N TRP A 79 -0.06 13.55 -10.66
CA TRP A 79 1.14 14.04 -10.04
C TRP A 79 1.39 15.49 -10.41
N TYR A 80 2.03 16.19 -9.49
CA TYR A 80 2.53 17.54 -9.69
C TYR A 80 3.97 17.63 -9.22
N TYR A 81 4.82 18.22 -10.06
CA TYR A 81 6.18 18.61 -9.73
C TYR A 81 6.26 20.13 -9.71
N PHE A 82 6.90 20.69 -8.68
CA PHE A 82 7.35 22.07 -8.66
C PHE A 82 8.86 22.11 -8.42
N THR A 83 9.61 22.66 -9.36
CA THR A 83 11.09 22.68 -9.34
C THR A 83 11.60 24.11 -9.10
N PRO A 84 11.73 24.54 -7.84
CA PRO A 84 12.25 25.88 -7.54
C PRO A 84 13.71 26.08 -7.96
N SER A 85 14.49 25.00 -8.08
CA SER A 85 15.87 25.00 -8.54
C SER A 85 16.14 23.80 -9.46
N THR A 86 17.35 23.73 -10.04
CA THR A 86 17.77 22.63 -10.93
C THR A 86 17.99 21.31 -10.20
N LYS A 87 18.12 21.32 -8.87
CA LYS A 87 18.38 20.11 -8.06
C LYS A 87 17.24 19.73 -7.14
N LEU A 88 16.30 20.63 -6.87
CA LEU A 88 15.21 20.39 -5.91
C LEU A 88 13.86 20.38 -6.63
N ALA A 89 13.05 19.38 -6.34
CA ALA A 89 11.65 19.32 -6.74
C ALA A 89 10.76 19.04 -5.52
N LEU A 90 9.69 19.81 -5.35
CA LEU A 90 8.56 19.43 -4.53
C LEU A 90 7.65 18.55 -5.38
N ILE A 91 7.16 17.47 -4.81
CA ILE A 91 6.31 16.52 -5.50
C ILE A 91 5.03 16.30 -4.71
N ALA A 92 3.93 16.12 -5.41
CA ALA A 92 2.70 15.60 -4.83
C ALA A 92 2.14 14.55 -5.78
N ARG A 93 1.79 13.39 -5.24
CA ARG A 93 1.07 12.35 -5.97
C ARG A 93 -0.22 12.02 -5.25
N VAL A 94 -1.26 11.79 -6.03
CA VAL A 94 -2.54 11.31 -5.53
C VAL A 94 -3.04 10.19 -6.45
N ASP A 95 -3.42 9.07 -5.87
CA ASP A 95 -4.17 8.01 -6.55
C ASP A 95 -5.52 7.82 -5.85
N TRP A 96 -6.54 7.56 -6.64
CA TRP A 96 -7.88 7.32 -6.19
C TRP A 96 -8.52 6.17 -6.96
N PHE A 97 -9.27 5.35 -6.23
CA PHE A 97 -10.19 4.37 -6.80
C PHE A 97 -11.46 4.35 -5.97
N GLY A 98 -12.60 4.25 -6.64
CA GLY A 98 -13.90 4.09 -6.02
C GLY A 98 -14.79 3.28 -6.92
N ILE A 99 -15.41 2.24 -6.37
CA ILE A 99 -16.41 1.45 -7.09
C ILE A 99 -17.49 0.96 -6.11
N THR A 100 -18.72 0.93 -6.59
CA THR A 100 -19.85 0.28 -5.91
C THR A 100 -20.58 -0.56 -6.96
N ILE A 101 -20.73 -1.86 -6.69
CA ILE A 101 -21.43 -2.81 -7.55
C ILE A 101 -22.38 -3.64 -6.66
N GLY A 102 -23.67 -3.35 -6.75
CA GLY A 102 -24.68 -3.95 -5.87
C GLY A 102 -24.30 -3.74 -4.41
N ASP A 103 -24.11 -4.85 -3.71
CA ASP A 103 -23.82 -4.93 -2.28
C ASP A 103 -22.33 -4.76 -1.93
N TYR A 104 -21.47 -4.61 -2.94
CA TYR A 104 -20.02 -4.49 -2.77
C TYR A 104 -19.56 -3.05 -2.99
N SER A 105 -18.78 -2.51 -2.06
CA SER A 105 -18.13 -1.21 -2.21
C SER A 105 -16.63 -1.30 -1.94
N ALA A 106 -15.83 -0.53 -2.69
CA ALA A 106 -14.42 -0.36 -2.45
C ALA A 106 -13.98 1.08 -2.76
N ASN A 107 -13.14 1.64 -1.89
CA ASN A 107 -12.58 2.97 -2.06
C ASN A 107 -11.13 3.01 -1.56
N LEU A 108 -10.26 3.65 -2.34
CA LEU A 108 -8.84 3.80 -2.07
C LEU A 108 -8.42 5.26 -2.27
N TRP A 109 -7.59 5.76 -1.37
CA TRP A 109 -6.83 6.99 -1.50
C TRP A 109 -5.36 6.71 -1.19
N ASP A 110 -4.45 7.19 -2.05
CA ASP A 110 -3.02 7.20 -1.80
C ASP A 110 -2.47 8.60 -2.08
N LEU A 111 -2.02 9.30 -1.04
CA LEU A 111 -1.47 10.65 -1.12
C LEU A 111 0.00 10.61 -0.68
N ALA A 112 0.89 11.15 -1.51
CA ALA A 112 2.32 11.18 -1.25
C ALA A 112 2.93 12.54 -1.64
N PRO A 113 2.83 13.57 -0.78
CA PRO A 113 3.66 14.75 -0.86
C PRO A 113 5.11 14.41 -0.49
N GLY A 114 6.06 15.11 -1.10
CA GLY A 114 7.45 14.92 -0.79
C GLY A 114 8.39 15.85 -1.53
N ILE A 115 9.67 15.52 -1.44
CA ILE A 115 10.77 16.24 -2.04
C ILE A 115 11.66 15.27 -2.80
N LYS A 116 12.21 15.73 -3.92
CA LYS A 116 13.27 15.04 -4.65
C LYS A 116 14.49 15.94 -4.77
N TYR A 117 15.66 15.36 -4.55
CA TYR A 117 16.94 16.01 -4.68
C TYR A 117 17.83 15.29 -5.69
N GLN A 118 18.29 16.00 -6.72
CA GLN A 118 19.19 15.48 -7.74
C GLN A 118 20.64 15.48 -7.21
N VAL A 119 21.16 14.28 -6.90
CA VAL A 119 22.52 14.11 -6.36
C VAL A 119 23.55 14.11 -7.49
N PHE A 120 23.31 13.30 -8.52
CA PHE A 120 24.14 13.19 -9.73
C PHE A 120 23.29 13.49 -10.96
N LYS A 121 23.89 13.68 -12.14
CA LYS A 121 23.13 13.96 -13.38
C LYS A 121 21.97 12.99 -13.62
N ASN A 122 22.19 11.70 -13.32
CA ASN A 122 21.25 10.62 -13.61
C ASN A 122 20.63 9.99 -12.36
N ILE A 123 20.97 10.44 -11.14
CA ILE A 123 20.54 9.84 -9.88
C ILE A 123 20.03 10.92 -8.92
N GLY A 124 18.81 10.72 -8.42
CA GLY A 124 18.19 11.53 -7.39
C GLY A 124 17.74 10.70 -6.19
N LEU A 125 17.62 11.36 -5.04
CA LEU A 125 17.00 10.83 -3.85
C LEU A 125 15.63 11.47 -3.67
N GLY A 126 14.67 10.73 -3.14
CA GLY A 126 13.35 11.22 -2.79
C GLY A 126 13.02 10.91 -1.35
N PHE A 127 12.26 11.82 -0.74
CA PHE A 127 11.64 11.61 0.56
C PHE A 127 10.18 12.03 0.45
N ASP A 128 9.27 11.10 0.74
CA ASP A 128 7.83 11.33 0.70
C ASP A 128 7.21 10.93 2.04
N TYR A 129 6.12 11.58 2.42
CA TYR A 129 5.27 11.08 3.50
C TYR A 129 3.98 10.54 2.89
N ARG A 130 3.79 9.23 3.00
CA ARG A 130 2.65 8.54 2.39
C ARG A 130 1.46 8.53 3.35
N TYR A 131 0.27 8.77 2.81
CA TYR A 131 -1.02 8.56 3.46
C TYR A 131 -1.84 7.65 2.57
N PHE A 132 -2.05 6.42 3.04
CA PHE A 132 -2.76 5.39 2.30
C PHE A 132 -4.01 4.96 3.09
N LEU A 133 -5.15 4.97 2.42
CA LEU A 133 -6.44 4.58 2.98
C LEU A 133 -7.14 3.65 2.01
N PHE A 134 -7.48 2.45 2.44
CA PHE A 134 -8.30 1.50 1.70
C PHE A 134 -9.48 1.07 2.55
N LYS A 135 -10.67 1.08 1.95
CA LYS A 135 -11.92 0.65 2.55
C LYS A 135 -12.62 -0.27 1.57
N THR A 136 -13.14 -1.39 2.06
CA THR A 136 -14.08 -2.21 1.30
C THR A 136 -15.16 -2.72 2.24
N SER A 137 -16.38 -2.83 1.72
CA SER A 137 -17.52 -3.39 2.43
C SER A 137 -18.31 -4.32 1.52
N VAL A 138 -18.94 -5.30 2.13
CA VAL A 138 -19.93 -6.19 1.52
C VAL A 138 -21.14 -6.20 2.45
N ASP A 139 -22.31 -5.89 1.92
CA ASP A 139 -23.57 -5.80 2.67
C ASP A 139 -24.65 -6.62 1.97
N THR A 140 -24.68 -7.92 2.27
CA THR A 140 -25.63 -8.88 1.71
C THR A 140 -26.54 -9.42 2.80
N ASN A 141 -27.69 -10.00 2.43
CA ASN A 141 -28.63 -10.59 3.39
C ASN A 141 -28.01 -11.64 4.32
N ASP A 142 -26.97 -12.37 3.86
CA ASP A 142 -26.32 -13.46 4.60
C ASP A 142 -24.97 -13.05 5.23
N TRP A 143 -24.40 -11.90 4.83
CA TRP A 143 -23.06 -11.48 5.24
C TRP A 143 -22.88 -9.95 5.16
N ASP A 144 -22.61 -9.34 6.31
CA ASP A 144 -22.12 -7.96 6.45
C ASP A 144 -20.66 -7.98 6.92
N GLY A 145 -19.77 -7.46 6.08
CA GLY A 145 -18.34 -7.42 6.33
C GLY A 145 -17.73 -6.10 5.91
N ASN A 146 -16.90 -5.53 6.79
CA ASN A 146 -16.11 -4.34 6.48
C ASN A 146 -14.62 -4.59 6.70
N PHE A 147 -13.80 -3.99 5.83
CA PHE A 147 -12.37 -3.96 5.97
C PHE A 147 -11.87 -2.53 5.75
N ARG A 148 -11.01 -2.06 6.65
CA ARG A 148 -10.39 -0.74 6.58
C ARG A 148 -8.92 -0.85 6.91
N MET A 149 -8.10 -0.33 6.02
CA MET A 149 -6.66 -0.22 6.19
C MET A 149 -6.23 1.23 6.07
N ASN A 150 -5.55 1.71 7.11
CA ASN A 150 -4.95 3.03 7.13
C ASN A 150 -3.45 2.86 7.37
N PHE A 151 -2.63 3.43 6.50
CA PHE A 151 -1.18 3.45 6.64
C PHE A 151 -0.67 4.87 6.43
N SER A 152 0.25 5.30 7.28
CA SER A 152 0.97 6.54 7.06
C SER A 152 2.41 6.45 7.52
N GLY A 153 3.34 6.94 6.73
CA GLY A 153 4.74 6.86 7.09
C GLY A 153 5.71 7.45 6.07
N PRO A 154 6.97 7.65 6.47
CA PRO A 154 8.01 8.13 5.58
C PRO A 154 8.39 7.07 4.54
N LEU A 155 8.72 7.52 3.34
CA LEU A 155 9.27 6.72 2.25
C LEU A 155 10.52 7.40 1.73
N ILE A 156 11.62 6.66 1.66
CA ILE A 156 12.83 7.10 0.98
C ILE A 156 12.88 6.38 -0.37
N SER A 157 13.18 7.11 -1.43
CA SER A 157 13.27 6.57 -2.78
C SER A 157 14.56 6.98 -3.48
N ILE A 158 14.98 6.19 -4.45
CA ILE A 158 16.05 6.51 -5.38
C ILE A 158 15.40 6.61 -6.76
N ASN A 159 15.71 7.67 -7.49
CA ASN A 159 15.27 7.87 -8.86
C ASN A 159 16.46 7.85 -9.81
N ALA A 160 16.32 7.16 -10.93
CA ALA A 160 17.27 7.22 -12.03
C ALA A 160 16.59 7.80 -13.28
N ASN A 161 17.30 8.66 -14.01
CA ASN A 161 16.87 9.22 -15.29
C ASN A 161 17.97 9.05 -16.35
N PHE A 162 17.61 8.71 -17.59
CA PHE A 162 18.53 8.39 -18.70
C PHE A 162 18.13 9.17 -19.96
#